data_AF-A0A8T5KJJ8-F1
#
_entry.id   AF-A0A8T5KJJ8-F1
#
_cell.length_a   1.000
_cell.length_b   1.000
_cell.length_c   1.000
_cell.angle_alpha   90.00
_cell.angle_beta   90.00
_cell.angle_gamma   90.00
#
_symmetry.space_group_name_H-M   'P 1'
#
loop_
_entity.id
_entity.type
_entity.pdbx_description
1 polymer ?
#
loop_
_entity_poly.entity_id
_entity_poly.type
_entity_poly.pdbx_seq_one_letter_code
_entity_poly.pdbx_strand_id
1 'polypeptide(L)'
;MDRVAVFADVQNIYYTVKQQHNCHFDYGSFLREVTTGRKLVKAIAYAIDKGDRKQIQFQQILTRLGFEVKLTPYIQRADGSTKGDWDV
;
A
#
# COMPACT_ATOMS: atom_id res chain seq x y z
N MET A 1 0.77 -18.53 20.14
CA MET A 1 0.03 -17.80 19.10
C MET A 1 0.99 -16.82 18.46
N ASP A 2 1.34 -17.06 17.21
CA ASP A 2 2.36 -16.29 16.51
C ASP A 2 1.85 -14.89 16.19
N ARG A 3 2.76 -13.93 16.14
CA ARG A 3 2.45 -12.52 15.86
C ARG A 3 2.97 -12.18 14.47
N VAL A 4 2.19 -11.42 13.71
CA VAL A 4 2.57 -10.95 12.36
C VAL A 4 2.40 -9.45 12.26
N ALA A 5 3.37 -8.79 11.62
CA ALA A 5 3.29 -7.41 11.20
C ALA A 5 3.41 -7.35 9.67
N VAL A 6 2.58 -6.51 9.05
CA VAL A 6 2.53 -6.32 7.59
C VAL A 6 2.93 -4.90 7.26
N PHE A 7 3.87 -4.74 6.33
CA PHE A 7 4.34 -3.46 5.81
C PHE A 7 4.27 -3.54 4.29
N ALA A 8 3.33 -2.81 3.69
CA ALA A 8 3.05 -2.88 2.26
C ALA A 8 3.54 -1.63 1.55
N ASP A 9 4.48 -1.78 0.63
CA ASP A 9 4.81 -0.77 -0.35
C ASP A 9 3.77 -0.79 -1.48
N VAL A 10 2.84 0.15 -1.42
CA VAL A 10 1.70 0.21 -2.33
C VAL A 10 2.14 0.50 -3.76
N GLN A 11 3.18 1.32 -3.96
CA GLN A 11 3.64 1.67 -5.31
C GLN A 11 4.33 0.46 -5.95
N ASN A 12 5.23 -0.20 -5.21
CA ASN A 12 5.92 -1.38 -5.72
C ASN A 12 4.94 -2.50 -6.08
N ILE A 13 3.96 -2.79 -5.21
CA ILE A 13 2.90 -3.76 -5.49
C ILE A 13 2.10 -3.36 -6.73
N TYR A 14 1.67 -2.09 -6.84
CA TYR A 14 0.88 -1.62 -7.96
C TYR A 14 1.61 -1.78 -9.29
N TYR A 15 2.84 -1.26 -9.40
CA TYR A 15 3.59 -1.30 -10.65
C TYR A 15 3.96 -2.73 -11.05
N THR A 16 4.40 -3.56 -10.09
CA THR A 16 4.77 -4.96 -10.35
C THR A 16 3.57 -5.77 -10.83
N VAL A 17 2.44 -5.71 -10.11
CA VAL A 17 1.23 -6.47 -10.49
C VAL A 17 0.66 -5.97 -11.81
N LYS A 18 0.67 -4.65 -12.03
CA LYS A 18 0.17 -4.08 -13.28
C LYS A 18 1.04 -4.47 -14.47
N GLN A 19 2.37 -4.48 -14.31
CA GLN A 19 3.31 -4.87 -15.36
C GLN A 19 3.26 -6.38 -15.66
N GLN A 20 3.26 -7.23 -14.62
CA GLN A 20 3.40 -8.67 -14.78
C GLN A 20 2.05 -9.38 -15.08
N HIS A 21 0.95 -8.83 -14.57
CA HIS A 21 -0.35 -9.51 -14.62
C HIS A 21 -1.48 -8.65 -15.17
N ASN A 22 -1.23 -7.36 -15.44
CA ASN A 22 -2.22 -6.40 -15.94
C ASN A 22 -3.51 -6.29 -15.10
N CYS A 23 -3.46 -6.67 -13.83
CA CYS A 23 -4.60 -6.69 -12.91
C CYS A 23 -4.35 -5.81 -11.68
N HIS A 24 -5.22 -5.90 -10.67
CA HIS A 24 -5.09 -5.19 -9.40
C HIS A 24 -4.84 -6.19 -8.27
N PHE A 25 -4.01 -5.80 -7.31
CA PHE A 25 -3.75 -6.60 -6.12
C PHE A 25 -4.93 -6.57 -5.15
N ASP A 26 -5.35 -7.73 -4.65
CA ASP A 26 -6.40 -7.85 -3.63
C ASP A 26 -5.80 -7.85 -2.22
N TYR A 27 -5.76 -6.67 -1.61
CA TYR A 27 -5.26 -6.46 -0.25
C TYR A 27 -6.09 -7.20 0.82
N GLY A 28 -7.39 -7.42 0.59
CA GLY A 28 -8.26 -8.07 1.56
C GLY A 28 -8.02 -9.58 1.61
N SER A 29 -7.87 -10.20 0.44
CA SER A 29 -7.49 -11.61 0.33
C SER A 29 -6.09 -11.86 0.87
N PHE A 30 -5.13 -11.02 0.51
CA PHE A 30 -3.78 -11.07 1.05
C PHE A 30 -3.76 -10.99 2.58
N LEU A 31 -4.41 -9.98 3.18
CA LEU A 31 -4.34 -9.78 4.62
C LEU A 31 -4.97 -10.94 5.39
N ARG A 32 -6.06 -11.52 4.88
CA ARG A 32 -6.71 -12.70 5.44
C ARG A 32 -5.79 -13.93 5.40
N GLU A 33 -5.12 -14.16 4.27
CA GLU A 33 -4.21 -15.29 4.11
C GLU A 33 -3.02 -15.20 5.08
N VAL A 34 -2.31 -14.08 5.10
CA VAL A 34 -1.09 -13.92 5.91
C VAL A 34 -1.33 -13.87 7.42
N THR A 35 -2.58 -13.57 7.83
CA THR A 35 -2.99 -13.50 9.24
C THR A 35 -3.71 -14.76 9.73
N THR A 36 -3.99 -15.73 8.86
CA THR A 36 -4.65 -16.98 9.25
C THR A 36 -3.82 -17.71 10.33
N GLY A 37 -4.45 -18.00 11.48
CA GLY A 37 -3.81 -18.66 12.62
C GLY A 37 -2.82 -17.78 13.41
N ARG A 38 -2.69 -16.49 13.08
CA ARG A 38 -1.73 -15.57 13.69
C ARG A 38 -2.44 -14.34 14.25
N LYS A 39 -1.84 -13.69 15.23
CA LYS A 39 -2.29 -12.40 15.74
C LYS A 39 -1.64 -11.28 14.91
N LEU A 40 -2.42 -10.57 14.11
CA LEU A 40 -1.98 -9.34 13.46
C LEU A 40 -1.70 -8.28 14.54
N VAL A 41 -0.45 -7.84 14.66
CA VAL A 41 -0.05 -6.79 15.61
C VAL A 41 0.10 -5.41 14.97
N LYS A 42 0.35 -5.37 13.66
CA LYS A 42 0.49 -4.14 12.89
C LYS A 42 0.24 -4.41 11.40
N ALA A 43 -0.48 -3.51 10.73
CA ALA A 43 -0.56 -3.47 9.27
C ALA A 43 -0.38 -2.03 8.83
N ILE A 44 0.66 -1.74 8.06
CA ILE A 44 0.95 -0.41 7.53
C ILE A 44 0.98 -0.49 6.00
N ALA A 45 0.25 0.41 5.35
CA ALA A 45 0.32 0.61 3.91
C ALA A 45 1.01 1.95 3.64
N TYR A 46 2.15 1.89 2.96
CA TYR A 46 2.95 3.03 2.56
C TYR A 46 2.51 3.45 1.15
N ALA A 47 1.78 4.56 1.07
CA ALA A 47 1.21 5.08 -0.16
C ALA A 47 1.70 6.52 -0.42
N ILE A 48 1.52 6.97 -1.66
CA ILE A 48 1.76 8.37 -2.03
C ILE A 48 0.45 9.16 -1.94
N ASP A 49 0.54 10.47 -1.78
CA ASP A 49 -0.60 11.38 -1.88
C ASP A 49 -0.46 12.28 -3.12
N LYS A 50 -1.30 12.04 -4.12
CA LYS A 50 -1.46 12.85 -5.34
C LYS A 50 -2.67 13.78 -5.27
N GLY A 51 -3.45 13.76 -4.20
CA GLY A 51 -4.65 14.58 -4.03
C GLY A 51 -5.81 14.24 -4.98
N ASP A 52 -5.75 13.15 -5.75
CA ASP A 52 -6.81 12.78 -6.67
C ASP A 52 -7.90 11.91 -6.01
N ARG A 53 -9.15 12.07 -6.48
CA ARG A 53 -10.32 11.42 -5.88
C ARG A 53 -10.24 9.90 -5.90
N LYS A 54 -9.66 9.29 -6.93
CA LYS A 54 -9.58 7.82 -7.03
C LYS A 54 -8.58 7.29 -6.00
N GLN A 55 -7.47 7.99 -5.82
CA GLN A 55 -6.48 7.60 -4.83
C GLN A 55 -6.99 7.75 -3.40
N ILE A 56 -7.71 8.84 -3.09
CA ILE A 56 -8.36 9.01 -1.78
C ILE A 56 -9.34 7.86 -1.50
N GLN A 57 -10.14 7.45 -2.49
CA GLN A 57 -11.04 6.31 -2.35
C GLN A 57 -10.28 5.01 -2.10
N PHE A 58 -9.16 4.78 -2.80
CA PHE A 58 -8.32 3.61 -2.59
C PHE A 58 -7.68 3.58 -1.19
N GLN A 59 -7.17 4.72 -0.71
CA GLN A 59 -6.64 4.84 0.65
C GLN A 59 -7.73 4.53 1.71
N GLN A 60 -8.96 4.99 1.50
CA GLN A 60 -10.09 4.65 2.38
C GLN A 60 -10.41 3.15 2.39
N ILE A 61 -10.25 2.46 1.26
CA ILE A 61 -10.40 1.00 1.19
C ILE A 61 -9.34 0.31 2.04
N LEU A 62 -8.06 0.72 1.94
CA LEU A 62 -6.98 0.16 2.76
C LEU A 62 -7.24 0.35 4.25
N THR A 63 -7.71 1.54 4.66
CA THR A 63 -8.09 1.81 6.06
C THR A 63 -9.22 0.88 6.51
N ARG A 64 -10.26 0.68 5.68
CA ARG A 64 -11.38 -0.23 6.00
C ARG A 64 -10.95 -1.70 6.12
N LEU A 65 -9.91 -2.10 5.40
CA LEU A 65 -9.31 -3.43 5.50
C LEU A 65 -8.44 -3.62 6.76
N GLY A 66 -8.15 -2.54 7.50
CA GLY A 66 -7.40 -2.59 8.75
C GLY A 66 -5.93 -2.15 8.62
N PHE A 67 -5.53 -1.55 7.49
CA PHE A 67 -4.21 -0.92 7.38
C PHE A 67 -4.20 0.47 8.01
N GLU A 68 -3.11 0.78 8.71
CA GLU A 68 -2.69 2.17 8.94
C GLU A 68 -2.07 2.68 7.63
N VAL A 69 -2.69 3.68 7.01
CA VAL A 69 -2.17 4.27 5.77
C VAL A 69 -1.20 5.40 6.11
N LYS A 70 0.06 5.25 5.70
CA LYS A 70 1.06 6.31 5.75
C LYS A 70 1.22 6.92 4.37
N LEU A 71 1.04 8.24 4.31
CA LEU A 71 1.11 9.01 3.08
C LEU A 71 2.43 9.77 3.02
N THR A 72 3.14 9.63 1.91
CA THR A 72 4.22 10.54 1.53
C THR A 72 3.70 11.54 0.50
N PRO A 73 4.04 12.83 0.60
CA PRO A 73 3.72 13.78 -0.45
C PRO A 73 4.30 13.31 -1.78
N TYR A 74 3.50 13.35 -2.85
CA TYR A 74 4.03 13.16 -4.19
C TYR A 74 4.86 14.40 -4.58
N ILE A 75 6.19 14.24 -4.64
CA ILE A 75 7.09 15.32 -5.05
C ILE A 75 7.51 15.09 -6.49
N GLN A 76 6.96 15.91 -7.38
CA GLN A 76 7.51 16.10 -8.72
C GLN A 76 8.57 17.19 -8.62
N ARG A 77 9.84 16.82 -8.83
CA ARG A 77 10.95 17.78 -8.78
C ARG A 77 10.99 18.61 -10.06
N ALA A 78 11.63 19.78 -9.98
CA ALA A 78 11.79 20.70 -11.10
C ALA A 78 12.57 20.09 -12.28
N ASP A 79 13.38 19.05 -12.03
CA ASP A 79 14.11 18.27 -13.03
C ASP A 79 13.25 17.19 -13.71
N GLY A 80 11.97 17.08 -13.37
CA GLY A 80 11.05 16.07 -13.89
C GLY A 80 11.15 14.70 -13.20
N SER A 81 12.09 14.50 -12.28
CA SER A 81 12.18 13.28 -11.49
C SER A 81 11.08 13.21 -10.43
N THR A 82 10.54 12.01 -10.22
CA THR A 82 9.50 11.76 -9.22
C THR A 82 10.11 11.07 -8.01
N LYS A 83 9.98 11.68 -6.83
CA LYS A 83 10.30 10.98 -5.58
C LYS A 83 9.01 10.37 -5.03
N GLY A 84 8.87 9.06 -5.16
CA GLY A 84 7.70 8.30 -4.68
C GLY A 84 8.06 6.97 -4.03
N ASP A 85 9.36 6.67 -3.91
CA ASP A 85 9.85 5.46 -3.26
C ASP A 85 9.88 5.63 -1.75
N TRP A 86 9.43 4.62 -1.02
CA TRP A 86 9.48 4.57 0.43
C TRP A 86 10.80 4.01 0.97
N ASP A 87 11.70 3.55 0.09
CA ASP A 87 13.07 3.19 0.43
C ASP A 87 13.85 4.41 0.95
N VAL A 88 14.44 4.26 2.15
CA VAL A 88 15.21 5.29 2.86
C VAL A 88 16.70 5.11 2.62
#